data_AF-A0A0S9DZT8-F1
#
_entry.id   AF-A0A0S9DZT8-F1
#
_cell.length_a   1.000
_cell.length_b   1.000
_cell.length_c   1.000
_cell.angle_alpha   90.00
_cell.angle_beta   90.00
_cell.angle_gamma   90.00
#
_symmetry.space_group_name_H-M   'P 1'
#
loop_
_entity.id
_entity.type
_entity.pdbx_description
1 polymer ?
#
loop_
_entity_poly.entity_id
_entity_poly.type
_entity_poly.pdbx_seq_one_letter_code
_entity_poly.pdbx_strand_id
1 'polypeptide(L)'
;MTILVGLLPFALRYFTATERSWSSRAITAFFVVQSISALAGILQLQLGLEFFSNSARDGRANGLAGHPNVLGFMCTIAILASAYLLPRASRKLRLLLVVVLSVNFFALLGTGSLSNLAGLIVGGILLLIAMRATIKVVFWTVTASLLSIPFFALTGASLSELTGGLQGRVDVVTGETSGVGSLQIRQQTWASAWARIQEDPFGGSGMDAMHQAVYGTTVTHNIILRFWYQGGLILLIALICVLIVMLGIIIRSLRTGRDAGPAAVLASIITFAMTSALYTEAQYWIPICLAVALVGLPGGRDDGSLEPAGDTPRTAVQTQPLRKG
;
A
#
# COMPACT_ATOMS: atom_id res chain seq x y z
N MET A 1 -2.93 -15.38 13.87
CA MET A 1 -3.62 -14.62 12.80
C MET A 1 -5.04 -14.24 13.16
N THR A 2 -5.90 -15.20 13.53
CA THR A 2 -7.34 -14.96 13.78
C THR A 2 -7.63 -13.87 14.81
N ILE A 3 -6.92 -13.86 15.94
CA ILE A 3 -7.05 -12.82 16.97
C ILE A 3 -6.64 -11.44 16.41
N LEU A 4 -5.56 -11.40 15.63
CA LEU A 4 -5.07 -10.17 15.03
C LEU A 4 -6.09 -9.64 14.02
N VAL A 5 -6.53 -10.43 13.04
CA VAL A 5 -7.50 -9.95 12.03
C VAL A 5 -8.89 -9.65 12.64
N GLY A 6 -9.30 -10.42 13.66
CA GLY A 6 -10.61 -10.25 14.30
C GLY A 6 -10.70 -9.05 15.24
N LEU A 7 -9.66 -8.76 16.03
CA LEU A 7 -9.69 -7.69 17.04
C LEU A 7 -8.97 -6.41 16.62
N LEU A 8 -7.96 -6.50 15.76
CA LEU A 8 -7.15 -5.34 15.36
C LEU A 8 -7.97 -4.22 14.72
N PRO A 9 -8.98 -4.46 13.85
CA PRO A 9 -9.79 -3.37 13.30
C PRO A 9 -10.46 -2.52 14.39
N PHE A 10 -10.98 -3.15 15.43
CA PHE A 10 -11.65 -2.47 16.55
C PHE A 10 -10.65 -1.71 17.42
N ALA A 11 -9.51 -2.33 17.73
CA ALA A 11 -8.45 -1.69 18.50
C ALA A 11 -7.88 -0.47 17.76
N LEU A 12 -7.57 -0.62 16.47
CA LEU A 12 -7.10 0.49 15.62
C LEU A 12 -8.16 1.59 15.54
N ARG A 13 -9.43 1.24 15.35
CA ARG A 13 -10.51 2.23 15.31
C ARG A 13 -10.66 2.98 16.62
N TYR A 14 -10.52 2.29 17.76
CA TYR A 14 -10.53 2.93 19.07
C TYR A 14 -9.40 3.95 19.17
N PHE A 15 -8.14 3.55 18.92
CA PHE A 15 -6.99 4.46 19.02
C PHE A 15 -7.07 5.64 18.04
N THR A 16 -7.48 5.40 16.79
CA THR A 16 -7.61 6.47 15.80
C THR A 16 -8.74 7.45 16.13
N ALA A 17 -9.77 7.02 16.87
CA ALA A 17 -10.87 7.87 17.30
C ALA A 17 -10.58 8.62 18.61
N THR A 18 -9.87 7.99 19.56
CA THR A 18 -9.61 8.59 20.88
C THR A 18 -8.40 9.52 20.91
N GLU A 19 -7.36 9.22 20.12
CA GLU A 19 -6.09 9.95 20.16
C GLU A 19 -5.74 10.53 18.79
N ARG A 20 -5.97 11.84 18.62
CA ARG A 20 -5.76 12.56 17.35
C ARG A 20 -4.33 12.44 16.79
N SER A 21 -3.33 12.32 17.66
CA SER A 21 -1.91 12.19 17.28
C SER A 21 -1.51 10.77 16.90
N TRP A 22 -2.31 9.75 17.26
CA TRP A 22 -1.96 8.35 17.08
C TRP A 22 -1.73 8.00 15.62
N SER A 23 -2.67 8.38 14.74
CA SER A 23 -2.57 8.13 13.30
C SER A 23 -1.33 8.77 12.69
N SER A 24 -0.98 9.99 13.11
CA SER A 24 0.23 10.67 12.64
C SER A 24 1.48 9.92 13.07
N ARG A 25 1.57 9.49 14.34
CA ARG A 25 2.73 8.73 14.84
C ARG A 25 2.87 7.38 14.13
N ALA A 26 1.77 6.67 13.92
CA ALA A 26 1.76 5.39 13.21
C ALA A 26 2.24 5.54 11.76
N ILE A 27 1.74 6.55 11.04
CA ILE A 27 2.15 6.84 9.66
C ILE A 27 3.63 7.26 9.60
N THR A 28 4.09 8.11 10.54
CA THR A 28 5.50 8.52 10.62
C THR A 28 6.40 7.33 10.90
N ALA A 29 6.07 6.48 11.87
CA ALA A 29 6.82 5.28 12.18
C ALA A 29 6.89 4.33 10.97
N PHE A 30 5.76 4.14 10.28
CA PHE A 30 5.70 3.37 9.04
C PHE A 30 6.64 3.95 7.99
N PHE A 31 6.59 5.25 7.69
CA PHE A 31 7.48 5.86 6.70
C PHE A 31 8.96 5.71 7.04
N VAL A 32 9.34 5.88 8.31
CA VAL A 32 10.74 5.73 8.74
C VAL A 32 11.20 4.29 8.55
N VAL A 33 10.50 3.32 9.14
CA VAL A 33 10.89 1.90 9.08
C VAL A 33 10.87 1.39 7.64
N GLN A 34 9.84 1.73 6.89
CA GLN A 34 9.70 1.28 5.50
C GLN A 34 10.75 1.91 4.59
N SER A 35 11.09 3.19 4.76
CA SER A 35 12.12 3.84 3.95
C SER A 35 13.52 3.30 4.27
N ILE A 36 13.80 2.95 5.53
CA ILE A 36 15.03 2.25 5.92
C ILE A 36 15.10 0.88 5.22
N SER A 37 13.99 0.13 5.24
CA SER A 37 13.90 -1.17 4.56
C SER A 37 14.08 -1.05 3.04
N ALA A 38 13.46 -0.04 2.42
CA ALA A 38 13.60 0.26 1.00
C ALA A 38 15.04 0.64 0.62
N LEU A 39 15.69 1.48 1.44
CA LEU A 39 17.09 1.85 1.24
C LEU A 39 18.00 0.62 1.37
N ALA A 40 17.80 -0.24 2.38
CA ALA A 40 18.52 -1.49 2.51
C ALA A 40 18.35 -2.38 1.26
N GLY A 41 17.15 -2.40 0.67
CA GLY A 41 16.87 -3.15 -0.56
C GLY A 41 17.61 -2.61 -1.78
N ILE A 42 17.73 -1.29 -1.89
CA ILE A 42 18.53 -0.65 -2.94
C ILE A 42 20.02 -1.00 -2.75
N LEU A 43 20.53 -0.89 -1.53
CA LEU A 43 21.93 -1.18 -1.22
C LEU A 43 22.27 -2.68 -1.43
N GLN A 44 21.34 -3.58 -1.13
CA GLN A 44 21.49 -5.02 -1.45
C GLN A 44 21.69 -5.25 -2.94
N LEU A 45 20.93 -4.57 -3.80
CA LEU A 45 21.04 -4.72 -5.25
C LEU A 45 22.32 -4.10 -5.81
N GLN A 46 22.66 -2.90 -5.36
CA GLN A 46 23.76 -2.13 -5.96
C GLN A 46 25.13 -2.53 -5.45
N LEU A 47 25.23 -2.80 -4.14
CA LEU A 47 26.50 -3.02 -3.46
C LEU A 47 26.68 -4.47 -3.01
N GLY A 48 25.69 -5.34 -3.24
CA GLY A 48 25.72 -6.72 -2.76
C GLY A 48 25.74 -6.83 -1.23
N LEU A 49 25.31 -5.80 -0.51
CA LEU A 49 25.33 -5.81 0.95
C LEU A 49 24.32 -6.81 1.52
N GLU A 50 24.68 -7.41 2.64
CA GLU A 50 23.78 -8.26 3.42
C GLU A 50 23.39 -7.56 4.73
N PHE A 51 22.11 -7.63 5.08
CA PHE A 51 21.59 -7.08 6.34
C PHE A 51 20.87 -8.17 7.10
N PHE A 52 21.31 -8.49 8.32
CA PHE A 52 20.72 -9.55 9.15
C PHE A 52 20.61 -10.91 8.41
N SER A 53 21.66 -11.28 7.67
CA SER A 53 21.68 -12.48 6.81
C SER A 53 20.61 -12.50 5.71
N ASN A 54 20.05 -11.33 5.37
CA ASN A 54 19.16 -11.14 4.24
C ASN A 54 19.90 -10.36 3.13
N SER A 55 20.04 -10.98 1.98
CA SER A 55 20.66 -10.42 0.77
C SER A 55 19.62 -10.33 -0.36
N ALA A 56 20.00 -9.73 -1.50
CA ALA A 56 19.15 -9.75 -2.69
C ALA A 56 18.89 -11.19 -3.14
N ARG A 57 17.64 -11.54 -3.48
CA ARG A 57 17.27 -12.89 -3.91
C ARG A 57 16.91 -12.88 -5.39
N ASP A 58 17.60 -13.71 -6.17
CA ASP A 58 17.39 -13.83 -7.62
C ASP A 58 17.49 -12.47 -8.35
N GLY A 59 18.43 -11.61 -7.92
CA GLY A 59 18.59 -10.26 -8.45
C GLY A 59 17.51 -9.27 -8.04
N ARG A 60 16.78 -9.53 -6.95
CA ARG A 60 15.64 -8.70 -6.48
C ARG A 60 15.89 -8.15 -5.08
N ALA A 61 15.49 -6.89 -4.88
CA ALA A 61 15.57 -6.23 -3.59
C ALA A 61 14.63 -6.88 -2.58
N ASN A 62 15.16 -7.31 -1.43
CA ASN A 62 14.39 -7.86 -0.32
C ASN A 62 14.24 -6.88 0.84
N GLY A 63 15.16 -5.91 0.94
CA GLY A 63 15.22 -4.95 2.03
C GLY A 63 15.39 -5.65 3.36
N LEU A 64 14.70 -5.15 4.39
CA LEU A 64 14.59 -5.81 5.68
C LEU A 64 13.35 -6.74 5.76
N ALA A 65 12.61 -6.88 4.66
CA ALA A 65 11.36 -7.63 4.63
C ALA A 65 11.53 -9.13 4.35
N GLY A 66 12.75 -9.61 4.08
CA GLY A 66 13.06 -11.02 3.80
C GLY A 66 12.54 -11.55 2.45
N HIS A 67 11.67 -10.80 1.76
CA HIS A 67 11.06 -11.24 0.52
C HIS A 67 10.70 -10.05 -0.38
N PRO A 68 10.96 -10.12 -1.71
CA PRO A 68 10.82 -8.96 -2.59
C PRO A 68 9.36 -8.53 -2.76
N ASN A 69 8.42 -9.47 -2.72
CA ASN A 69 6.99 -9.11 -2.80
C ASN A 69 6.49 -8.38 -1.55
N VAL A 70 7.06 -8.67 -0.37
CA VAL A 70 6.68 -7.99 0.88
C VAL A 70 7.23 -6.57 0.88
N LEU A 71 8.50 -6.40 0.51
CA LEU A 71 9.10 -5.08 0.34
C LEU A 71 8.31 -4.23 -0.66
N GLY A 72 8.05 -4.78 -1.85
CA GLY A 72 7.31 -4.06 -2.90
C GLY A 72 5.90 -3.66 -2.47
N PHE A 73 5.20 -4.52 -1.71
CA PHE A 73 3.87 -4.22 -1.20
C PHE A 73 3.89 -3.02 -0.24
N MET A 74 4.85 -3.01 0.69
CA MET A 74 5.02 -1.90 1.63
C MET A 74 5.50 -0.62 0.94
N CYS A 75 6.35 -0.73 -0.09
CA CYS A 75 6.75 0.40 -0.92
C CYS A 75 5.53 1.01 -1.62
N THR A 76 4.64 0.20 -2.22
CA THR A 76 3.41 0.68 -2.84
C THR A 76 2.54 1.49 -1.88
N ILE A 77 2.35 0.99 -0.64
CA ILE A 77 1.60 1.72 0.40
C ILE A 77 2.28 3.05 0.74
N ALA A 78 3.61 3.05 0.94
CA ALA A 78 4.37 4.25 1.26
C ALA A 78 4.32 5.30 0.14
N ILE A 79 4.37 4.88 -1.12
CA ILE A 79 4.26 5.75 -2.29
C ILE A 79 2.87 6.39 -2.33
N LEU A 80 1.79 5.60 -2.22
CA LEU A 80 0.42 6.12 -2.26
C LEU A 80 0.12 7.06 -1.09
N ALA A 81 0.56 6.72 0.12
CA ALA A 81 0.41 7.58 1.29
C ALA A 81 1.21 8.90 1.13
N SER A 82 2.44 8.82 0.61
CA SER A 82 3.26 10.01 0.34
C SER A 82 2.63 10.92 -0.71
N ALA A 83 2.15 10.34 -1.81
CA ALA A 83 1.46 11.07 -2.88
C ALA A 83 0.18 11.74 -2.39
N TYR A 84 -0.58 11.09 -1.51
CA TYR A 84 -1.77 11.67 -0.87
C TYR A 84 -1.44 12.88 0.02
N LEU A 85 -0.35 12.81 0.80
CA LEU A 85 0.05 13.85 1.74
C LEU A 85 0.79 15.02 1.05
N LEU A 86 1.46 14.78 -0.08
CA LEU A 86 2.36 15.73 -0.74
C LEU A 86 1.73 17.11 -1.03
N PRO A 87 0.49 17.22 -1.56
CA PRO A 87 -0.12 18.51 -1.84
C PRO A 87 -0.48 19.30 -0.56
N ARG A 88 -0.62 18.62 0.58
CA ARG A 88 -1.04 19.17 1.87
C ARG A 88 0.14 19.49 2.79
N ALA A 89 1.35 19.08 2.41
CA ALA A 89 2.54 19.23 3.22
C ALA A 89 3.15 20.64 3.15
N SER A 90 3.75 21.08 4.27
CA SER A 90 4.62 22.25 4.33
C SER A 90 5.86 22.07 3.44
N ARG A 91 6.58 23.14 3.09
CA ARG A 91 7.75 23.06 2.18
C ARG A 91 8.81 22.06 2.64
N LYS A 92 9.13 22.03 3.95
CA LYS A 92 10.09 21.10 4.54
C LYS A 92 9.59 19.65 4.47
N LEU A 93 8.35 19.43 4.87
CA LEU A 93 7.74 18.09 4.82
C LEU A 93 7.57 17.59 3.39
N ARG A 94 7.29 18.49 2.43
CA ARG A 94 7.19 18.15 1.01
C ARG A 94 8.51 17.58 0.47
N LEU A 95 9.64 18.20 0.82
CA LEU A 95 10.96 17.67 0.45
C LEU A 95 11.18 16.27 1.04
N LEU A 96 10.86 16.08 2.32
CA LEU A 96 10.96 14.77 2.98
C LEU A 96 10.08 13.72 2.29
N LEU A 97 8.83 14.05 1.97
CA LEU A 97 7.90 13.15 1.27
C LEU A 97 8.38 12.80 -0.14
N VAL A 98 9.02 13.74 -0.86
CA VAL A 98 9.64 13.43 -2.16
C VAL A 98 10.77 12.43 -1.99
N VAL A 99 11.62 12.57 -0.97
CA VAL A 99 12.69 11.60 -0.68
C VAL A 99 12.11 10.23 -0.33
N VAL A 100 11.12 10.17 0.56
CA VAL A 100 10.44 8.93 0.94
C VAL A 100 9.80 8.24 -0.28
N LEU A 101 9.08 9.00 -1.10
CA LEU A 101 8.46 8.51 -2.33
C LEU A 101 9.52 7.95 -3.29
N SER A 102 10.61 8.69 -3.49
CA SER A 102 11.72 8.33 -4.38
C SER A 102 12.37 7.00 -3.96
N VAL A 103 12.80 6.90 -2.70
CA VAL A 103 13.46 5.71 -2.16
C VAL A 103 12.54 4.49 -2.28
N ASN A 104 11.25 4.63 -1.95
CA ASN A 104 10.31 3.54 -2.06
C ASN A 104 9.98 3.16 -3.51
N PHE A 105 9.91 4.13 -4.42
CA PHE A 105 9.67 3.86 -5.83
C PHE A 105 10.82 3.06 -6.46
N PHE A 106 12.08 3.43 -6.18
CA PHE A 106 13.23 2.66 -6.68
C PHE A 106 13.32 1.27 -6.06
N ALA A 107 13.11 1.16 -4.74
CA ALA A 107 13.07 -0.13 -4.09
C ALA A 107 11.96 -1.01 -4.69
N LEU A 108 10.78 -0.45 -4.98
CA LEU A 108 9.69 -1.15 -5.66
C LEU A 108 10.11 -1.68 -7.04
N LEU A 109 10.76 -0.87 -7.88
CA LEU A 109 11.29 -1.32 -9.16
C LEU A 109 12.31 -2.45 -8.98
N GLY A 110 13.24 -2.27 -8.02
CA GLY A 110 14.24 -3.27 -7.66
C GLY A 110 13.64 -4.58 -7.12
N THR A 111 12.40 -4.57 -6.61
CA THR A 111 11.73 -5.82 -6.22
C THR A 111 11.28 -6.66 -7.42
N GLY A 112 11.24 -6.10 -8.64
CA GLY A 112 10.80 -6.81 -9.84
C GLY A 112 9.37 -7.38 -9.75
N SER A 113 8.52 -6.83 -8.88
CA SER A 113 7.19 -7.40 -8.58
C SER A 113 6.09 -6.76 -9.41
N LEU A 114 5.71 -7.42 -10.52
CA LEU A 114 4.64 -6.96 -11.42
C LEU A 114 3.30 -6.75 -10.70
N SER A 115 2.97 -7.62 -9.74
CA SER A 115 1.76 -7.51 -8.92
C SER A 115 1.72 -6.22 -8.09
N ASN A 116 2.86 -5.82 -7.50
CA ASN A 116 2.95 -4.60 -6.71
C ASN A 116 2.92 -3.35 -7.60
N LEU A 117 3.53 -3.41 -8.79
CA LEU A 117 3.45 -2.34 -9.79
C LEU A 117 2.01 -2.15 -10.31
N ALA A 118 1.31 -3.24 -10.62
CA ALA A 118 -0.11 -3.19 -10.99
C ALA A 118 -0.95 -2.59 -9.85
N GLY A 119 -0.68 -2.99 -8.60
CA GLY A 119 -1.31 -2.40 -7.41
C GLY A 119 -1.05 -0.91 -7.27
N LEU A 120 0.19 -0.46 -7.51
CA LEU A 120 0.54 0.97 -7.51
C LEU A 120 -0.19 1.74 -8.61
N ILE A 121 -0.28 1.19 -9.83
CA ILE A 121 -0.98 1.82 -10.95
C ILE A 121 -2.47 1.96 -10.64
N VAL A 122 -3.15 0.88 -10.24
CA VAL A 122 -4.58 0.91 -9.92
C VAL A 122 -4.86 1.84 -8.73
N GLY A 123 -4.09 1.70 -7.64
CA GLY A 123 -4.21 2.56 -6.47
C GLY A 123 -3.93 4.03 -6.79
N GLY A 124 -2.92 4.30 -7.63
CA GLY A 124 -2.53 5.65 -8.06
C GLY A 124 -3.59 6.31 -8.93
N ILE A 125 -4.15 5.61 -9.91
CA ILE A 125 -5.27 6.09 -10.73
C ILE A 125 -6.46 6.45 -9.83
N LEU A 126 -6.83 5.55 -8.93
CA LEU A 126 -7.95 5.77 -8.01
C LEU A 126 -7.68 6.92 -7.04
N LEU A 127 -6.45 7.07 -6.55
CA LEU A 127 -6.04 8.20 -5.73
C LEU A 127 -6.26 9.52 -6.47
N LEU A 128 -5.81 9.60 -7.72
CA LEU A 128 -5.94 10.81 -8.53
C LEU A 128 -7.41 11.16 -8.81
N ILE A 129 -8.23 10.15 -9.12
CA ILE A 129 -9.68 10.33 -9.33
C ILE A 129 -10.36 10.79 -8.03
N ALA A 130 -10.12 10.10 -6.92
CA ALA A 130 -10.72 10.40 -5.62
C ALA A 130 -10.28 11.77 -5.08
N MET A 131 -9.02 12.17 -5.31
CA MET A 131 -8.53 13.50 -4.94
C MET A 131 -9.08 14.61 -5.85
N ARG A 132 -9.80 14.28 -6.93
CA ARG A 132 -10.18 15.21 -8.00
C ARG A 132 -8.97 16.00 -8.48
N ALA A 133 -7.86 15.28 -8.62
CA ALA A 133 -6.55 15.87 -8.86
C ALA A 133 -6.60 16.74 -10.13
N THR A 134 -6.25 18.01 -9.97
CA THR A 134 -6.03 18.87 -11.13
C THR A 134 -4.77 18.42 -11.87
N ILE A 135 -4.65 18.76 -13.16
CA ILE A 135 -3.43 18.52 -13.96
C ILE A 135 -2.15 18.92 -13.22
N LYS A 136 -2.19 19.97 -12.38
CA LYS A 136 -1.06 20.42 -11.57
C LYS A 136 -0.60 19.38 -10.55
N VAL A 137 -1.52 18.64 -9.91
CA VAL A 137 -1.18 17.60 -8.91
C VAL A 137 -0.56 16.39 -9.60
N VAL A 138 -1.12 16.00 -10.75
CA VAL A 138 -0.54 14.94 -11.60
C VAL A 138 0.87 15.34 -12.02
N PHE A 139 1.04 16.56 -12.52
CA PHE A 139 2.33 17.09 -12.94
C PHE A 139 3.37 17.08 -11.82
N TRP A 140 3.04 17.53 -10.60
CA TRP A 140 3.99 17.51 -9.48
C TRP A 140 4.33 16.10 -9.02
N THR A 141 3.38 15.17 -9.06
CA THR A 141 3.62 13.76 -8.69
C THR A 141 4.52 13.08 -9.70
N VAL A 142 4.26 13.27 -10.99
CA VAL A 142 5.10 12.78 -12.09
C VAL A 142 6.47 13.42 -12.04
N THR A 143 6.54 14.75 -11.90
CA THR A 143 7.81 15.49 -11.80
C THR A 143 8.63 15.03 -10.59
N ALA A 144 8.01 14.82 -9.42
CA ALA A 144 8.72 14.28 -8.25
C ALA A 144 9.26 12.86 -8.51
N SER A 145 8.50 12.03 -9.23
CA SER A 145 8.90 10.67 -9.62
C SER A 145 9.98 10.66 -10.72
N LEU A 146 10.05 11.70 -11.55
CA LEU A 146 11.08 11.85 -12.58
C LEU A 146 12.36 12.49 -12.02
N LEU A 147 12.23 13.46 -11.11
CA LEU A 147 13.36 14.11 -10.43
C LEU A 147 14.10 13.16 -9.48
N SER A 148 13.48 12.03 -9.12
CA SER A 148 14.15 11.00 -8.35
C SER A 148 15.17 10.22 -9.19
N ILE A 149 15.03 10.19 -10.52
CA ILE A 149 15.95 9.51 -11.47
C ILE A 149 17.39 10.05 -11.38
N PRO A 150 17.66 11.36 -11.46
CA PRO A 150 19.02 11.88 -11.35
C PRO A 150 19.63 11.69 -9.95
N PHE A 151 18.83 11.74 -8.87
CA PHE A 151 19.34 11.43 -7.53
C PHE A 151 19.87 9.99 -7.45
N PHE A 152 19.25 9.08 -8.20
CA PHE A 152 19.66 7.69 -8.28
C PHE A 152 20.82 7.45 -9.26
N ALA A 153 20.91 8.23 -10.34
CA ALA A 153 22.08 8.21 -11.22
C ALA A 153 23.38 8.55 -10.46
N LEU A 154 23.29 9.36 -9.40
CA LEU A 154 24.42 9.67 -8.51
C LEU A 154 24.88 8.48 -7.66
N THR A 155 24.08 7.43 -7.51
CA THR A 155 24.49 6.19 -6.80
C THR A 155 25.23 5.21 -7.72
N GLY A 156 25.49 5.58 -8.97
CA GLY A 156 26.19 4.74 -9.95
C GLY A 156 25.33 3.64 -10.58
N ALA A 157 24.04 3.57 -10.25
CA ALA A 157 23.16 2.55 -10.79
C ALA A 157 22.57 2.98 -12.14
N SER A 158 22.69 2.10 -13.14
CA SER A 158 22.12 2.35 -14.45
C SER A 158 20.62 2.07 -14.44
N LEU A 159 19.83 2.95 -15.09
CA LEU A 159 18.39 2.72 -15.26
C LEU A 159 18.12 1.39 -16.00
N SER A 160 19.04 0.99 -16.89
CA SER A 160 19.03 -0.27 -17.61
C SER A 160 19.14 -1.52 -16.73
N GLU A 161 19.90 -1.47 -15.62
CA GLU A 161 19.96 -2.61 -14.68
C GLU A 161 18.64 -2.79 -13.95
N LEU A 162 18.03 -1.70 -13.51
CA LEU A 162 16.72 -1.73 -12.84
C LEU A 162 15.61 -2.18 -13.79
N THR A 163 15.58 -1.68 -15.03
CA THR A 163 14.56 -2.07 -16.01
C THR A 163 14.83 -3.43 -16.63
N GLY A 164 16.10 -3.85 -16.75
CA GLY A 164 16.48 -5.19 -17.19
C GLY A 164 15.97 -6.26 -16.23
N GLY A 165 16.03 -6.00 -14.91
CA GLY A 165 15.40 -6.86 -13.91
C GLY A 165 13.88 -6.98 -14.10
N LEU A 166 13.20 -5.90 -14.50
CA LEU A 166 11.76 -5.95 -14.79
C LEU A 166 11.43 -6.72 -16.07
N GLN A 167 12.18 -6.50 -17.15
CA GLN A 167 12.00 -7.22 -18.41
C GLN A 167 12.22 -8.72 -18.20
N GLY A 168 13.31 -9.12 -17.55
CA GLY A 168 13.56 -10.53 -17.23
C GLY A 168 12.44 -11.16 -16.38
N ARG A 169 11.74 -10.37 -15.55
CA ARG A 169 10.55 -10.84 -14.83
C ARG A 169 9.32 -10.96 -15.71
N VAL A 170 9.14 -10.09 -16.70
CA VAL A 170 8.11 -10.28 -17.73
C VAL A 170 8.37 -11.60 -18.45
N ASP A 171 9.61 -11.83 -18.91
CA ASP A 171 9.99 -13.02 -19.67
C ASP A 171 9.82 -14.33 -18.86
N VAL A 172 10.15 -14.31 -17.57
CA VAL A 172 9.91 -15.44 -16.64
C VAL A 172 8.41 -15.66 -16.36
N VAL A 173 7.61 -14.61 -16.40
CA VAL A 173 6.16 -14.69 -16.17
C VAL A 173 5.44 -15.17 -17.42
N THR A 174 5.83 -14.69 -18.61
CA THR A 174 5.28 -15.10 -19.90
C THR A 174 5.80 -16.44 -20.37
N GLY A 175 6.91 -16.94 -19.80
CA GLY A 175 7.49 -18.23 -20.15
C GLY A 175 8.43 -18.17 -21.36
N GLU A 176 8.96 -17.00 -21.68
CA GLU A 176 9.94 -16.80 -22.76
C GLU A 176 11.36 -17.26 -22.38
N THR A 177 11.58 -17.58 -21.11
CA THR A 177 12.84 -18.17 -20.60
C THR A 177 12.73 -19.70 -20.53
N SER A 178 13.85 -20.41 -20.66
CA SER A 178 13.95 -21.87 -20.57
C SER A 178 13.64 -22.37 -19.15
N GLY A 179 12.35 -22.55 -18.85
CA GLY A 179 11.83 -23.06 -17.59
C GLY A 179 10.28 -23.08 -17.56
N VAL A 180 9.67 -23.69 -16.55
CA VAL A 180 8.21 -23.65 -16.38
C VAL A 180 7.83 -22.21 -15.99
N GLY A 181 7.17 -21.49 -16.90
CA GLY A 181 6.74 -20.11 -16.67
C GLY A 181 5.87 -19.99 -15.42
N SER A 182 6.07 -18.93 -14.64
CA SER A 182 5.33 -18.76 -13.37
C SER A 182 3.81 -18.67 -13.57
N LEU A 183 3.34 -18.27 -14.75
CA LEU A 183 1.92 -18.30 -15.12
C LEU A 183 1.39 -19.73 -15.31
N GLN A 184 2.17 -20.63 -15.92
CA GLN A 184 1.78 -22.03 -16.10
C GLN A 184 1.65 -22.74 -14.75
N ILE A 185 2.61 -22.52 -13.84
CA ILE A 185 2.54 -23.04 -12.46
C ILE A 185 1.28 -22.50 -11.76
N ARG A 186 0.98 -21.21 -11.93
CA ARG A 186 -0.25 -20.61 -11.37
C ARG A 186 -1.51 -21.28 -11.92
N GLN A 187 -1.61 -21.49 -13.24
CA GLN A 187 -2.74 -22.18 -13.85
C GLN A 187 -2.91 -23.61 -13.31
N GLN A 188 -1.82 -24.34 -13.14
CA GLN A 188 -1.84 -25.69 -12.54
C GLN A 188 -2.31 -25.66 -11.08
N THR A 189 -1.81 -24.71 -10.27
CA THR A 189 -2.29 -24.55 -8.89
C THR A 189 -3.76 -24.16 -8.83
N TRP A 190 -4.25 -23.32 -9.77
CA TRP A 190 -5.65 -22.93 -9.84
C TRP A 190 -6.55 -24.11 -10.21
N ALA A 191 -6.16 -24.89 -11.21
CA ALA A 191 -6.89 -26.09 -11.62
C ALA A 191 -6.96 -27.12 -10.49
N SER A 192 -5.85 -27.35 -9.79
CA SER A 192 -5.78 -28.28 -8.66
C SER A 192 -6.63 -27.80 -7.48
N ALA A 193 -6.60 -26.50 -7.17
CA ALA A 193 -7.45 -25.90 -6.13
C ALA A 193 -8.93 -26.04 -6.48
N TRP A 194 -9.28 -25.78 -7.74
CA TRP A 194 -10.64 -25.88 -8.23
C TRP A 194 -11.17 -27.31 -8.17
N ALA A 195 -10.40 -28.30 -8.62
CA ALA A 195 -10.77 -29.71 -8.54
C ALA A 195 -11.10 -30.11 -7.09
N ARG A 196 -10.26 -29.70 -6.12
CA ARG A 196 -10.51 -29.98 -4.71
C ARG A 196 -11.76 -29.27 -4.17
N ILE A 197 -12.00 -28.03 -4.58
CA ILE A 197 -13.23 -27.30 -4.23
C ILE A 197 -14.48 -28.01 -4.77
N GLN A 198 -14.41 -28.63 -5.96
CA GLN A 198 -15.53 -29.39 -6.51
C GLN A 198 -15.85 -30.65 -5.71
N GLU A 199 -14.84 -31.30 -5.12
CA GLU A 199 -15.01 -32.47 -4.27
C GLU A 199 -15.63 -32.11 -2.90
N ASP A 200 -15.16 -31.04 -2.28
CA ASP A 200 -15.66 -30.56 -0.98
C ASP A 200 -15.70 -29.02 -0.94
N PRO A 201 -16.81 -28.41 -1.40
CA PRO A 201 -16.93 -26.96 -1.44
C PRO A 201 -17.16 -26.33 -0.07
N PHE A 202 -17.51 -27.13 0.95
CA PHE A 202 -17.92 -26.62 2.27
C PHE A 202 -16.82 -26.76 3.32
N GLY A 203 -16.12 -27.90 3.38
CA GLY A 203 -15.16 -28.22 4.43
C GLY A 203 -13.78 -27.59 4.27
N GLY A 204 -13.38 -27.27 3.04
CA GLY A 204 -12.02 -26.81 2.75
C GLY A 204 -10.97 -27.88 3.04
N SER A 205 -9.69 -27.55 2.82
CA SER A 205 -8.58 -28.49 2.95
C SER A 205 -7.81 -28.33 4.26
N GLY A 206 -8.04 -27.25 5.02
CA GLY A 206 -7.28 -26.92 6.22
C GLY A 206 -6.47 -25.63 6.06
N MET A 207 -6.23 -24.96 7.20
CA MET A 207 -5.52 -23.67 7.26
C MET A 207 -4.05 -23.80 7.70
N ASP A 208 -3.64 -24.96 8.20
CA ASP A 208 -2.29 -25.23 8.65
C ASP A 208 -1.32 -25.40 7.47
N ALA A 209 -0.02 -25.31 7.75
CA ALA A 209 1.05 -25.32 6.75
C ALA A 209 1.05 -26.58 5.87
N MET A 210 0.61 -27.73 6.39
CA MET A 210 0.65 -29.01 5.65
C MET A 210 -0.40 -29.06 4.53
N HIS A 211 -1.50 -28.33 4.70
CA HIS A 211 -2.63 -28.34 3.77
C HIS A 211 -2.70 -27.10 2.86
N GLN A 212 -1.67 -26.25 2.85
CA GLN A 212 -1.67 -25.05 1.99
C GLN A 212 -1.18 -25.34 0.58
N ALA A 213 -0.39 -26.41 0.42
CA ALA A 213 0.20 -26.78 -0.85
C ALA A 213 -0.85 -27.47 -1.72
N VAL A 214 -1.03 -26.93 -2.94
CA VAL A 214 -2.09 -27.35 -3.86
C VAL A 214 -1.53 -28.14 -5.05
N TYR A 215 -0.26 -27.88 -5.38
CA TYR A 215 0.48 -28.63 -6.39
C TYR A 215 1.95 -28.76 -5.95
N GLY A 216 2.35 -29.97 -5.53
CA GLY A 216 3.64 -30.20 -4.89
C GLY A 216 3.75 -29.43 -3.58
N THR A 217 4.69 -28.49 -3.49
CA THR A 217 4.87 -27.57 -2.34
C THR A 217 4.32 -26.17 -2.60
N THR A 218 3.64 -25.96 -3.73
CA THR A 218 3.24 -24.63 -4.21
C THR A 218 1.83 -24.26 -3.76
N VAL A 219 1.65 -23.00 -3.32
CA VAL A 219 0.36 -22.46 -2.89
C VAL A 219 -0.36 -21.73 -4.02
N THR A 220 -1.69 -21.67 -3.94
CA THR A 220 -2.52 -20.90 -4.88
C THR A 220 -2.34 -19.40 -4.71
N HIS A 221 -1.87 -18.72 -5.76
CA HIS A 221 -1.67 -17.27 -5.81
C HIS A 221 -2.89 -16.53 -6.37
N ASN A 222 -4.04 -16.77 -5.75
CA ASN A 222 -5.30 -16.08 -6.00
C ASN A 222 -6.11 -16.09 -4.70
N ILE A 223 -6.39 -14.93 -4.13
CA ILE A 223 -7.02 -14.84 -2.80
C ILE A 223 -8.39 -15.53 -2.74
N ILE A 224 -9.21 -15.46 -3.79
CA ILE A 224 -10.55 -16.05 -3.81
C ILE A 224 -10.45 -17.58 -3.78
N LEU A 225 -9.69 -18.15 -4.72
CA LEU A 225 -9.49 -19.59 -4.78
C LEU A 225 -8.81 -20.11 -3.50
N ARG A 226 -7.86 -19.36 -2.95
CA ARG A 226 -7.14 -19.77 -1.75
C ARG A 226 -8.04 -19.82 -0.52
N PHE A 227 -8.86 -18.79 -0.29
CA PHE A 227 -9.79 -18.77 0.85
C PHE A 227 -10.82 -19.91 0.75
N TRP A 228 -11.35 -20.15 -0.45
CA TRP A 228 -12.30 -21.25 -0.66
C TRP A 228 -11.65 -22.61 -0.50
N TYR A 229 -10.49 -22.84 -1.13
CA TYR A 229 -9.76 -24.09 -1.03
C TYR A 229 -9.37 -24.44 0.42
N GLN A 230 -8.90 -23.46 1.21
CA GLN A 230 -8.38 -23.73 2.55
C GLN A 230 -9.47 -23.80 3.62
N GLY A 231 -10.46 -22.90 3.59
CA GLY A 231 -11.47 -22.81 4.65
C GLY A 231 -12.90 -23.00 4.18
N GLY A 232 -13.09 -23.50 2.95
CA GLY A 232 -14.39 -23.82 2.40
C GLY A 232 -15.29 -22.59 2.22
N LEU A 233 -16.59 -22.85 2.16
CA LEU A 233 -17.58 -21.82 1.88
C LEU A 233 -17.65 -20.73 2.96
N ILE A 234 -17.47 -21.10 4.24
CA ILE A 234 -17.52 -20.14 5.36
C ILE A 234 -16.43 -19.09 5.22
N LEU A 235 -15.19 -19.53 4.97
CA LEU A 235 -14.05 -18.61 4.82
C LEU A 235 -14.18 -17.78 3.53
N LEU A 236 -14.70 -18.35 2.45
CA LEU A 236 -15.02 -17.60 1.23
C LEU A 236 -16.04 -16.48 1.48
N ILE A 237 -17.14 -16.77 2.20
CA ILE A 237 -18.16 -15.75 2.54
C ILE A 237 -17.53 -14.62 3.36
N ALA A 238 -16.70 -14.95 4.36
CA ALA A 238 -16.00 -13.96 5.16
C ALA A 238 -15.11 -13.05 4.29
N LEU A 239 -14.36 -13.62 3.33
CA LEU A 239 -13.58 -12.83 2.38
C LEU A 239 -14.46 -11.92 1.52
N ILE A 240 -15.57 -12.44 0.99
CA ILE A 240 -16.50 -11.66 0.16
C ILE A 240 -17.03 -10.47 0.95
N CYS A 241 -17.42 -10.65 2.22
CA CYS A 241 -17.83 -9.55 3.10
C CYS A 241 -16.74 -8.49 3.25
N VAL A 242 -15.48 -8.89 3.47
CA VAL A 242 -14.34 -7.96 3.56
C VAL A 242 -14.15 -7.20 2.24
N LEU A 243 -14.19 -7.89 1.10
CA LEU A 243 -14.05 -7.28 -0.22
C LEU A 243 -15.20 -6.30 -0.51
N ILE A 244 -16.44 -6.63 -0.14
CA ILE A 244 -17.60 -5.73 -0.28
C ILE A 244 -17.39 -4.46 0.55
N VAL A 245 -16.92 -4.57 1.79
CA VAL A 245 -16.64 -3.40 2.64
C VAL A 245 -15.54 -2.53 2.02
N MET A 246 -14.43 -3.13 1.56
CA MET A 246 -13.34 -2.40 0.91
C MET A 246 -13.81 -1.70 -0.38
N LEU A 247 -14.57 -2.40 -1.23
CA LEU A 247 -15.15 -1.83 -2.44
C LEU A 247 -16.15 -0.70 -2.12
N GLY A 248 -16.97 -0.86 -1.09
CA GLY A 248 -17.87 0.18 -0.60
C GLY A 248 -17.12 1.46 -0.20
N ILE A 249 -15.99 1.32 0.51
CA ILE A 249 -15.11 2.45 0.87
C ILE A 249 -14.54 3.11 -0.39
N ILE A 250 -14.02 2.31 -1.34
CA ILE A 250 -13.45 2.82 -2.59
C ILE A 250 -14.50 3.58 -3.41
N ILE A 251 -15.67 2.98 -3.63
CA ILE A 251 -16.76 3.60 -4.39
C ILE A 251 -17.25 4.88 -3.71
N ARG A 252 -17.41 4.87 -2.38
CA ARG A 252 -17.78 6.07 -1.62
C ARG A 252 -16.72 7.17 -1.76
N SER A 253 -15.44 6.80 -1.70
CA SER A 253 -14.33 7.74 -1.86
C SER A 253 -14.33 8.39 -3.23
N LEU A 254 -14.50 7.60 -4.30
CA LEU A 254 -14.59 8.12 -5.66
C LEU A 254 -15.78 9.08 -5.86
N ARG A 255 -16.94 8.76 -5.28
CA ARG A 255 -18.14 9.61 -5.39
C ARG A 255 -18.01 10.90 -4.59
N THR A 256 -17.49 10.83 -3.37
CA THR A 256 -17.51 11.96 -2.43
C THR A 256 -16.22 12.78 -2.40
N GLY A 257 -15.13 12.24 -2.94
CA GLY A 257 -13.77 12.78 -2.81
C GLY A 257 -13.16 12.66 -1.41
N ARG A 258 -13.84 11.98 -0.47
CA ARG A 258 -13.37 11.79 0.92
C ARG A 258 -12.54 10.51 1.03
N ASP A 259 -11.69 10.42 2.04
CA ASP A 259 -10.95 9.19 2.37
C ASP A 259 -10.06 8.65 1.23
N ALA A 260 -9.59 9.53 0.33
CA ALA A 260 -8.87 9.15 -0.91
C ALA A 260 -7.59 8.33 -0.65
N GLY A 261 -6.80 8.69 0.37
CA GLY A 261 -5.58 7.96 0.75
C GLY A 261 -5.87 6.50 1.16
N PRO A 262 -6.71 6.27 2.20
CA PRO A 262 -7.15 4.93 2.57
C PRO A 262 -7.76 4.13 1.41
N ALA A 263 -8.63 4.74 0.61
CA ALA A 263 -9.26 4.06 -0.53
C ALA A 263 -8.24 3.60 -1.58
N ALA A 264 -7.26 4.44 -1.92
CA ALA A 264 -6.20 4.09 -2.85
C ALA A 264 -5.34 2.92 -2.36
N VAL A 265 -5.02 2.91 -1.07
CA VAL A 265 -4.30 1.80 -0.43
C VAL A 265 -5.13 0.52 -0.51
N LEU A 266 -6.41 0.55 -0.11
CA LEU A 266 -7.28 -0.63 -0.19
C LEU A 266 -7.38 -1.17 -1.62
N ALA A 267 -7.48 -0.29 -2.62
CA ALA A 267 -7.51 -0.71 -4.01
C ALA A 267 -6.21 -1.38 -4.47
N SER A 268 -5.05 -0.82 -4.12
CA SER A 268 -3.76 -1.45 -4.42
C SER A 268 -3.63 -2.83 -3.78
N ILE A 269 -4.15 -2.99 -2.56
CA ILE A 269 -4.10 -4.26 -1.82
C ILE A 269 -5.01 -5.29 -2.50
N ILE A 270 -6.22 -4.92 -2.93
CA ILE A 270 -7.11 -5.82 -3.68
C ILE A 270 -6.40 -6.27 -4.97
N THR A 271 -5.84 -5.34 -5.75
CA THR A 271 -5.12 -5.68 -6.99
C THR A 271 -3.96 -6.64 -6.73
N PHE A 272 -3.15 -6.39 -5.70
CA PHE A 272 -2.08 -7.29 -5.31
C PHE A 272 -2.62 -8.67 -4.88
N ALA A 273 -3.67 -8.71 -4.06
CA ALA A 273 -4.28 -9.93 -3.54
C ALA A 273 -4.79 -10.88 -4.63
N MET A 274 -5.26 -10.34 -5.75
CA MET A 274 -5.73 -11.14 -6.89
C MET A 274 -4.63 -11.98 -7.54
N THR A 275 -3.36 -11.66 -7.30
CA THR A 275 -2.20 -12.32 -7.92
C THR A 275 -1.19 -12.83 -6.89
N SER A 276 -1.54 -12.77 -5.61
CA SER A 276 -0.65 -13.04 -4.49
C SER A 276 -1.26 -13.99 -3.47
N ALA A 277 -0.38 -14.54 -2.64
CA ALA A 277 -0.64 -15.44 -1.52
C ALA A 277 -1.07 -14.66 -0.25
N LEU A 278 -1.94 -13.64 -0.36
CA LEU A 278 -2.15 -12.65 0.71
C LEU A 278 -2.61 -13.24 2.06
N TYR A 279 -3.35 -14.34 2.01
CA TYR A 279 -4.03 -14.95 3.17
C TYR A 279 -3.14 -15.16 4.40
N THR A 280 -1.95 -15.76 4.24
CA THR A 280 -1.15 -16.27 5.37
C THR A 280 -0.29 -15.23 6.06
N GLU A 281 -0.15 -14.05 5.48
CA GLU A 281 0.86 -13.09 5.88
C GLU A 281 0.23 -11.95 6.71
N ALA A 282 0.44 -11.95 8.05
CA ALA A 282 -0.07 -10.89 8.95
C ALA A 282 0.23 -9.48 8.43
N GLN A 283 1.43 -9.32 7.88
CA GLN A 283 1.95 -8.05 7.39
C GLN A 283 1.06 -7.42 6.31
N TYR A 284 0.24 -8.20 5.59
CA TYR A 284 -0.70 -7.65 4.61
C TYR A 284 -2.04 -7.22 5.23
N TRP A 285 -2.44 -7.82 6.36
CA TRP A 285 -3.69 -7.50 7.05
C TRP A 285 -3.61 -6.20 7.84
N ILE A 286 -2.45 -5.88 8.43
CA ILE A 286 -2.28 -4.68 9.24
C ILE A 286 -2.59 -3.39 8.43
N PRO A 287 -2.04 -3.19 7.22
CA PRO A 287 -2.39 -2.03 6.40
C PRO A 287 -3.87 -1.96 5.99
N ILE A 288 -4.52 -3.11 5.74
CA ILE A 288 -5.96 -3.16 5.47
C ILE A 288 -6.73 -2.62 6.68
N CYS A 289 -6.44 -3.16 7.87
CA CYS A 289 -7.13 -2.78 9.10
C CYS A 289 -6.91 -1.29 9.42
N LEU A 290 -5.68 -0.79 9.23
CA LEU A 290 -5.35 0.62 9.43
C LEU A 290 -6.08 1.52 8.43
N ALA A 291 -6.06 1.17 7.14
CA ALA A 291 -6.77 1.94 6.11
C ALA A 291 -8.27 2.02 6.41
N VAL A 292 -8.91 0.91 6.79
CA VAL A 292 -10.33 0.89 7.21
C VAL A 292 -10.55 1.74 8.47
N ALA A 293 -9.67 1.65 9.48
CA ALA A 293 -9.80 2.40 10.72
C ALA A 293 -9.72 3.92 10.53
N LEU A 294 -9.01 4.39 9.49
CA LEU A 294 -8.86 5.80 9.14
C LEU A 294 -10.07 6.40 8.39
N VAL A 295 -10.98 5.57 7.85
CA VAL A 295 -12.13 6.05 7.07
C VAL A 295 -13.12 6.83 7.95
N GLY A 296 -13.56 7.99 7.48
CA GLY A 296 -14.62 8.76 8.13
C GLY A 296 -14.24 9.41 9.45
N LEU A 297 -12.94 9.58 9.73
CA LEU A 297 -12.49 10.39 10.86
C LEU A 297 -12.76 11.89 10.60
N PRO A 298 -13.22 12.66 11.60
CA PRO A 298 -13.41 14.11 11.48
C PRO A 298 -12.04 14.78 11.27
N GLY A 299 -11.78 15.26 10.06
CA GLY A 299 -10.48 15.84 9.69
C GLY A 299 -10.17 15.76 8.20
N GLY A 300 -10.95 14.99 7.43
CA GLY A 300 -10.83 14.90 5.97
C GLY A 300 -11.68 15.92 5.18
N ARG A 301 -12.31 16.89 5.85
CA ARG A 301 -12.98 18.01 5.18
C ARG A 301 -11.96 19.15 5.10
N ASP A 302 -11.72 19.64 3.90
CA ASP A 302 -11.06 20.91 3.67
C ASP A 302 -11.83 21.98 4.45
N ASP A 303 -11.22 22.52 5.49
CA ASP A 303 -11.62 23.75 6.17
C ASP A 303 -11.36 24.96 5.26
N GLY A 304 -11.71 24.83 3.97
CA GLY A 304 -11.70 25.90 2.98
C GLY A 304 -12.75 26.98 3.25
N SER A 305 -13.54 26.84 4.33
CA SER A 305 -14.08 27.98 5.04
C SER A 305 -12.99 28.56 5.95
N LEU A 306 -12.02 29.23 5.33
CA LEU A 306 -11.58 30.50 5.89
C LEU A 306 -12.81 31.39 5.89
N GLU A 307 -13.66 31.26 6.92
CA GLU A 307 -14.36 32.43 7.38
C GLU A 307 -13.24 33.45 7.66
N PRO A 308 -13.20 34.59 6.97
CA PRO A 308 -12.30 35.65 7.39
C PRO A 308 -12.63 35.89 8.85
N ALA A 309 -11.61 35.83 9.71
CA ALA A 309 -11.74 36.12 11.12
C ALA A 309 -12.63 37.35 11.24
N GLY A 310 -13.88 37.13 11.65
CA GLY A 310 -14.86 38.20 11.75
C GLY A 310 -14.21 39.27 12.59
N ASP A 311 -14.13 40.47 12.02
CA ASP A 311 -13.75 41.69 12.71
C ASP A 311 -14.37 41.65 14.10
N THR A 312 -13.55 41.35 15.10
CA THR A 312 -13.87 41.73 16.48
C THR A 312 -14.17 43.22 16.41
N PRO A 313 -15.40 43.67 16.72
CA PRO A 313 -15.70 45.08 16.76
C PRO A 313 -14.73 45.70 17.74
N ARG A 314 -13.83 46.57 17.25
CA ARG A 314 -13.11 47.49 18.12
C ARG A 314 -14.18 48.31 18.83
N THR A 315 -14.50 47.93 20.05
CA THR A 315 -15.22 48.78 21.00
C THR A 315 -14.42 50.06 21.12
N ALA A 316 -14.88 51.09 20.40
CA ALA A 316 -14.43 52.45 20.57
C ALA A 316 -14.70 52.82 22.03
N VAL A 317 -13.62 52.97 22.79
CA VAL A 317 -13.65 53.62 24.10
C VAL A 317 -14.07 55.07 23.84
N GLN A 318 -15.36 55.36 24.00
CA GLN A 318 -15.84 56.73 24.10
C GLN A 318 -15.30 57.33 25.39
N THR A 319 -14.27 58.15 25.26
CA THR A 319 -13.86 59.11 26.30
C THR A 319 -14.99 60.12 26.52
N GLN A 320 -15.70 60.01 27.65
CA GLN A 320 -16.54 61.11 28.13
C GLN A 320 -15.65 62.22 28.73
N PRO A 321 -15.87 63.50 28.38
CA PRO A 321 -15.20 64.61 29.05
C PRO A 321 -15.82 64.85 30.43
N LEU A 322 -14.96 64.91 31.45
CA LEU A 322 -15.30 65.35 32.80
C LEU A 322 -15.88 66.77 32.76
N ARG A 323 -17.17 66.91 33.09
CA ARG A 323 -17.79 68.20 33.40
C ARG A 323 -17.17 68.72 34.71
N LYS A 324 -16.60 69.92 34.63
CA LYS A 324 -16.25 70.76 35.78
C LYS A 324 -17.54 71.21 36.48
N GLY A 325 -17.61 70.97 37.78
CA GLY A 325 -18.52 71.58 38.76
C GLY A 325 -17.72 71.82 40.02
#